data_AF-A0A811PW97-F1
#
_entry.id   AF-A0A811PW97-F1
#
_cell.length_a   1.000
_cell.length_b   1.000
_cell.length_c   1.000
_cell.angle_alpha   90.00
_cell.angle_beta   90.00
_cell.angle_gamma   90.00
#
_symmetry.space_group_name_H-M   'P 1'
#
loop_
_entity.id
_entity.type
_entity.pdbx_description
1 polymer ?
#
loop_
_entity_poly.entity_id
_entity_poly.type
_entity_poly.pdbx_seq_one_letter_code
_entity_poly.pdbx_strand_id
1 'polypeptide(L)' 'MAPSTYFLLASLLALATSQAIASDPGPLQDFCVADIHSPVKVNGFVCKDPMA' A
#
# COMPACT_ATOMS: atom_id res chain seq x y z
N MET A 1 -36.42 14.50 -2.54
CA MET A 1 -35.14 15.03 -3.04
C MET A 1 -35.07 14.89 -4.54
N ALA A 2 -34.57 15.91 -5.26
CA ALA A 2 -34.47 15.89 -6.71
C ALA A 2 -33.42 14.87 -7.18
N PRO A 3 -33.63 14.18 -8.32
CA PRO A 3 -32.68 13.19 -8.86
C PRO A 3 -31.29 13.78 -9.07
N SER A 4 -31.21 15.07 -9.43
CA SER A 4 -29.96 15.82 -9.57
C SER A 4 -29.11 15.83 -8.30
N THR A 5 -29.73 15.93 -7.11
CA THR A 5 -29.02 15.92 -5.83
C THR A 5 -28.34 14.57 -5.57
N TYR A 6 -28.98 13.46 -5.96
CA TYR A 6 -28.40 12.14 -5.81
C TYR A 6 -27.20 11.92 -6.75
N PHE A 7 -27.29 12.40 -8.00
CA PHE A 7 -26.18 12.32 -8.94
C PHE A 7 -24.97 13.14 -8.47
N LEU A 8 -25.20 14.33 -7.92
CA LEU A 8 -24.13 15.15 -7.33
C LEU A 8 -23.48 14.48 -6.12
N LEU A 9 -24.26 13.89 -5.23
CA LEU A 9 -23.74 13.14 -4.09
C LEU A 9 -22.91 11.92 -4.52
N ALA A 10 -23.37 11.18 -5.54
CA ALA A 10 -22.66 10.03 -6.05
C ALA A 10 -21.32 10.41 -6.70
N SER A 11 -21.28 11.50 -7.47
CA SER A 11 -20.03 11.98 -8.10
C SER A 11 -19.02 12.49 -7.08
N LEU A 12 -19.49 13.21 -6.05
CA LEU A 12 -18.65 13.64 -4.92
C LEU A 12 -18.05 12.44 -4.16
N LEU A 13 -18.86 11.42 -3.89
CA LEU A 13 -18.39 10.23 -3.19
C LEU A 13 -17.37 9.46 -4.03
N ALA A 14 -17.63 9.28 -5.33
CA ALA A 14 -16.70 8.60 -6.24
C ALA A 14 -15.33 9.32 -6.30
N LEU A 15 -15.33 10.66 -6.35
CA LEU A 15 -14.11 11.46 -6.38
C LEU A 15 -13.34 11.42 -5.06
N ALA A 16 -14.04 11.32 -3.92
CA ALA A 16 -13.40 11.17 -2.62
C ALA A 16 -12.75 9.78 -2.44
N THR A 17 -13.38 8.72 -2.97
CA THR A 17 -12.89 7.34 -2.84
C THR A 17 -11.84 6.93 -3.87
N SER A 18 -11.69 7.68 -4.98
CA SER A 18 -10.69 7.38 -6.01
C SER A 18 -9.25 7.58 -5.53
N GLN A 19 -9.06 8.28 -4.42
CA GLN A 19 -7.76 8.62 -3.87
C GLN A 19 -7.30 7.53 -2.88
N ALA A 20 -6.83 6.40 -3.40
CA ALA A 20 -6.12 5.40 -2.61
C ALA A 20 -4.61 5.57 -2.82
N ILE A 21 -3.94 6.25 -1.90
CA ILE A 21 -2.48 6.37 -1.89
C ILE A 21 -1.95 5.30 -0.94
N ALA A 22 -1.39 4.23 -1.51
CA ALA A 22 -0.63 3.23 -0.76
C ALA A 22 0.81 3.28 -1.26
N SER A 23 1.73 3.45 -0.32
CA SER A 23 3.17 3.34 -0.56
C SER A 23 3.75 2.42 0.50
N ASP A 24 4.76 1.65 0.12
CA ASP A 24 5.52 0.89 1.10
C ASP A 24 6.21 1.86 2.08
N PRO A 25 6.39 1.46 3.35
CA PRO A 25 7.24 2.22 4.27
C PRO A 25 8.61 2.46 3.64
N GLY A 26 9.18 3.65 3.88
CA GLY A 26 10.55 3.92 3.48
C GLY A 26 11.50 2.87 4.06
N PRO A 27 12.60 2.54 3.35
CA PRO A 27 13.54 1.53 3.81
C PRO A 27 14.17 1.96 5.14
N LEU A 28 14.28 1.03 6.09
CA LEU A 28 14.90 1.26 7.40
C LEU A 28 16.44 1.21 7.37
N GLN A 29 17.00 0.71 6.27
CA GLN A 29 18.42 0.44 6.07
C GLN A 29 18.80 0.70 4.61
N ASP A 30 20.09 0.86 4.32
CA ASP A 30 20.56 1.22 2.97
C ASP A 30 20.11 0.22 1.90
N PHE A 31 20.14 -1.09 2.22
CA PHE A 31 19.67 -2.15 1.33
C PHE A 31 19.07 -3.33 2.10
N CYS A 32 18.09 -4.01 1.52
CA CYS A 32 17.54 -5.28 2.01
C CYS A 32 17.37 -6.24 0.83
N VAL A 33 18.28 -7.19 0.69
CA VAL A 33 18.16 -8.23 -0.35
C VAL A 33 17.21 -9.32 0.19
N ALA A 34 16.11 -9.56 -0.51
CA ALA A 34 15.12 -10.55 -0.09
C ALA A 34 15.73 -11.96 0.01
N ASP A 35 15.46 -12.62 1.13
CA ASP A 35 15.71 -14.04 1.33
C ASP A 35 14.45 -14.86 1.01
N ILE A 36 14.40 -15.37 -0.23
CA ILE A 36 13.26 -16.15 -0.74
C ILE A 36 13.16 -17.58 -0.18
N HIS A 37 14.18 -18.03 0.57
CA HIS A 37 14.21 -19.36 1.18
C HIS A 37 13.92 -19.33 2.69
N SER A 38 13.70 -18.15 3.26
CA SER A 38 13.41 -18.00 4.68
C SER A 38 12.10 -18.71 5.05
N PRO A 39 12.08 -19.49 6.15
CA PRO A 39 10.84 -20.09 6.66
C PRO A 39 9.93 -19.08 7.37
N VAL A 40 10.40 -17.85 7.61
CA VAL A 40 9.70 -16.82 8.38
C VAL A 40 8.79 -16.00 7.47
N LYS A 41 7.56 -15.74 7.93
CA LYS A 41 6.58 -14.89 7.24
C LYS A 41 6.48 -13.52 7.89
N VAL A 42 6.67 -12.48 7.08
CA VAL A 42 6.52 -11.07 7.45
C VAL A 42 5.70 -10.34 6.38
N ASN A 43 5.34 -9.08 6.60
CA ASN A 43 4.82 -8.24 5.52
C ASN A 43 5.98 -7.90 4.58
N GLY A 44 6.05 -8.57 3.42
CA GLY A 44 7.20 -8.55 2.50
C GLY A 44 8.07 -9.81 2.61
N PHE A 45 9.39 -9.65 2.61
CA PHE A 45 10.37 -10.72 2.78
C PHE A 45 11.37 -10.39 3.87
N VAL A 46 11.95 -11.42 4.48
CA VAL A 46 13.11 -11.24 5.37
C VAL A 46 14.33 -10.84 4.54
N CYS A 47 15.20 -10.00 5.08
CA CYS A 47 16.46 -9.62 4.45
C CYS A 47 17.54 -10.69 4.70
N LYS A 48 18.43 -10.92 3.73
CA LYS A 48 19.68 -11.63 3.97
C LYS A 48 20.55 -10.89 4.98
N ASP A 49 21.40 -11.64 5.68
CA ASP A 49 22.46 -11.06 6.51
C ASP A 49 23.44 -10.30 5.58
N PRO A 50 23.63 -8.97 5.77
CA PRO A 50 24.53 -8.17 4.94
C PRO A 50 26.01 -8.50 5.14
N MET A 51 26.35 -9.26 6.18
CA MET A 51 27.73 -9.64 6.54
C MET A 51 28.05 -11.13 6.26
N ALA A 52 27.08 -11.90 5.77
CA ALA A 52 27.24 -13.32 5.46
C ALA A 52 27.88 -13.57 4.09
#